data_AF-I9Z2P4-F1
#
_entry.id   AF-I9Z2P4-F1
#
_cell.length_a   1.000
_cell.length_b   1.000
_cell.length_c   1.000
_cell.angle_alpha   90.00
_cell.angle_beta   90.00
_cell.angle_gamma   90.00
#
_symmetry.space_group_name_H-M   'P 1'
#
loop_
_entity.id
_entity.type
_entity.pdbx_description
1 polymer ?
#
loop_
_entity_poly.entity_id
_entity_poly.type
_entity_poly.pdbx_seq_one_letter_code
_entity_poly.pdbx_strand_id
1 'polypeptide(L)'
;MQFLNQSLGFFNKGCFEPIDRNFITESYQALKPIEEIQNKCNKHDNDSFLNELRDSMVALYLDYELINTQKHGLDAKRSSSDEFLEIKQVSFQSKTWSATFNDTTLEKAKVFCDIKTTLAVGVWNNISNLLSLFMESTLKWDCIWNKK
;
A
#
# COMPACT_ATOMS: atom_id res chain seq x y z
N MET A 1 -6.95 9.36 40.00
CA MET A 1 -5.84 9.26 39.02
C MET A 1 -5.24 10.66 38.90
N GLN A 2 -3.94 10.83 39.14
CA GLN A 2 -3.30 12.14 39.11
C GLN A 2 -2.44 12.22 37.84
N PHE A 3 -2.71 13.19 36.97
CA PHE A 3 -1.89 13.42 35.78
C PHE A 3 -0.56 14.06 36.20
N LEU A 4 0.54 13.51 35.71
CA LEU A 4 1.90 13.98 36.03
C LEU A 4 2.42 14.82 34.88
N ASN A 5 2.91 16.02 35.18
CA ASN A 5 3.59 16.88 34.21
C ASN A 5 5.09 16.58 34.21
N GLN A 6 5.49 15.53 33.49
CA GLN A 6 6.89 15.07 33.42
C GLN A 6 7.53 15.46 32.10
N SER A 7 8.80 15.89 32.13
CA SER A 7 9.59 16.13 30.92
C SER A 7 10.27 14.84 30.44
N LEU A 8 9.50 13.97 29.80
CA LEU A 8 10.02 12.74 29.19
C LEU A 8 10.85 13.04 27.94
N GLY A 9 11.93 12.29 27.71
CA GLY A 9 12.81 12.48 26.54
C GLY A 9 12.11 12.32 25.18
N PHE A 10 10.93 11.69 25.14
CA PHE A 10 10.11 11.59 23.94
C PHE A 10 9.61 12.95 23.45
N PHE A 11 9.35 13.91 24.36
CA PHE A 11 8.91 15.26 23.99
C PHE A 11 9.98 16.06 23.24
N ASN A 12 11.24 15.64 23.32
CA ASN A 12 12.36 16.26 22.61
C ASN A 12 12.65 15.59 21.26
N LYS A 13 11.84 14.59 20.85
CA LYS A 13 11.95 13.96 19.53
C LYS A 13 11.14 14.73 18.50
N GLY A 14 11.65 14.83 17.28
CA GLY A 14 11.00 15.50 16.16
C GLY A 14 11.61 16.87 15.85
N CYS A 15 11.30 17.40 14.66
CA CYS A 15 11.61 18.76 14.26
C CYS A 15 10.25 19.45 14.04
N PHE A 16 9.87 20.32 14.97
CA PHE A 16 8.58 21.00 14.94
C PHE A 16 8.73 22.36 14.28
N GLU A 17 7.94 22.59 13.24
CA GLU A 17 7.91 23.85 12.49
C GLU A 17 6.52 24.50 12.59
N PRO A 18 6.42 25.82 12.39
CA PRO A 18 5.13 26.49 12.28
C PRO A 18 4.28 25.87 11.16
N ILE A 19 2.97 25.85 11.37
CA ILE A 19 2.03 25.34 10.36
C ILE A 19 2.10 26.23 9.10
N ASP A 20 2.39 25.61 7.97
CA ASP A 20 2.27 26.26 6.66
C ASP A 20 0.79 26.33 6.25
N ARG A 21 0.24 27.56 6.28
CA ARG A 21 -1.15 27.84 5.91
C ARG A 21 -1.40 27.76 4.41
N ASN A 22 -0.38 27.98 3.58
CA ASN A 22 -0.50 27.86 2.13
C ASN A 22 -0.64 26.38 1.77
N PHE A 23 0.21 25.53 2.35
CA PHE A 23 0.10 24.07 2.21
C PHE A 23 -1.30 23.54 2.56
N ILE A 24 -1.87 23.98 3.70
CA ILE A 24 -3.24 23.59 4.10
C ILE A 24 -4.26 24.02 3.05
N THR A 25 -4.22 25.29 2.65
CA THR A 25 -5.24 25.87 1.77
C THR A 25 -5.22 25.20 0.40
N GLU A 26 -4.04 25.06 -0.21
CA GLU A 26 -3.87 24.44 -1.53
C GLU A 26 -4.24 22.96 -1.51
N SER A 27 -3.75 22.21 -0.51
CA SER A 27 -4.05 20.79 -0.37
C SER A 27 -5.54 20.56 -0.17
N TYR A 28 -6.20 21.36 0.68
CA TYR A 28 -7.63 21.22 0.95
C TYR A 28 -8.49 21.46 -0.30
N GLN A 29 -8.15 22.44 -1.15
CA GLN A 29 -8.87 22.62 -2.41
C GLN A 29 -8.63 21.44 -3.38
N ALA A 30 -7.42 20.88 -3.40
CA ALA A 30 -7.10 19.70 -4.22
C ALA A 30 -7.82 18.42 -3.77
N LEU A 31 -8.25 18.33 -2.50
CA LEU A 31 -9.01 17.18 -1.98
C LEU A 31 -10.48 17.18 -2.40
N LYS A 32 -11.09 18.33 -2.72
CA LYS A 32 -12.54 18.40 -3.05
C LYS A 32 -12.96 17.48 -4.21
N PRO A 33 -12.25 17.44 -5.36
CA PRO A 33 -12.61 16.51 -6.43
C PRO A 33 -12.45 15.04 -6.01
N ILE A 34 -11.51 14.75 -5.11
CA ILE A 34 -11.29 13.39 -4.59
C ILE A 34 -12.48 12.99 -3.69
N GLU A 35 -12.96 13.89 -2.84
CA GLU A 35 -14.12 13.67 -1.99
C GLU A 35 -15.39 13.37 -2.81
N GLU A 36 -15.60 14.08 -3.93
CA GLU A 36 -16.71 13.79 -4.86
C GLU A 36 -16.64 12.36 -5.42
N ILE A 37 -15.44 11.88 -5.77
CA ILE A 37 -15.23 10.50 -6.24
C ILE A 37 -15.49 9.50 -5.12
N GLN A 38 -14.97 9.75 -3.92
CA GLN A 38 -15.20 8.89 -2.75
C GLN A 38 -16.69 8.74 -2.45
N ASN A 39 -17.45 9.84 -2.50
CA ASN A 39 -18.90 9.83 -2.30
C ASN A 39 -19.62 9.05 -3.41
N LYS A 40 -19.24 9.26 -4.68
CA LYS A 40 -19.82 8.54 -5.83
C LYS A 40 -19.55 7.03 -5.75
N CYS A 41 -18.38 6.64 -5.27
CA CYS A 41 -17.94 5.25 -5.16
C CYS A 41 -18.27 4.60 -3.80
N ASN A 42 -18.80 5.36 -2.83
CA ASN A 42 -19.01 4.94 -1.44
C ASN A 42 -17.72 4.39 -0.78
N LYS A 43 -16.58 5.08 -0.98
CA LYS A 43 -15.24 4.70 -0.48
C LYS A 43 -14.63 5.81 0.38
N HIS A 44 -15.07 5.89 1.63
CA HIS A 44 -14.72 7.00 2.54
C HIS A 44 -13.42 6.80 3.34
N ASP A 45 -12.89 5.57 3.39
CA ASP A 45 -11.60 5.32 4.02
C ASP A 45 -10.46 5.67 3.07
N ASN A 46 -9.63 6.65 3.44
CA ASN A 46 -8.61 7.22 2.55
C ASN A 46 -7.50 6.22 2.22
N ASP A 47 -7.10 5.40 3.20
CA ASP A 47 -6.05 4.39 3.01
C ASP A 47 -6.54 3.32 2.03
N SER A 48 -7.72 2.75 2.27
CA SER A 48 -8.33 1.76 1.38
C SER A 48 -8.60 2.33 -0.02
N PHE A 49 -9.07 3.57 -0.12
CA PHE A 49 -9.34 4.22 -1.39
C PHE A 49 -8.08 4.36 -2.25
N LEU A 50 -6.98 4.86 -1.67
CA LEU A 50 -5.73 5.05 -2.40
C LEU A 50 -5.03 3.72 -2.71
N ASN A 51 -5.09 2.75 -1.79
CA ASN A 51 -4.53 1.42 -2.01
C ASN A 51 -5.27 0.73 -3.16
N GLU A 52 -6.60 0.66 -3.11
CA GLU A 52 -7.40 0.03 -4.18
C GLU A 52 -7.20 0.73 -5.53
N LEU A 53 -7.11 2.07 -5.57
CA LEU A 53 -6.84 2.80 -6.81
C LEU A 53 -5.50 2.37 -7.43
N ARG A 54 -4.44 2.37 -6.63
CA ARG A 54 -3.09 2.05 -7.13
C ARG A 54 -2.94 0.58 -7.46
N ASP A 55 -3.51 -0.31 -6.66
CA ASP A 55 -3.51 -1.75 -6.93
C ASP A 55 -4.31 -2.05 -8.20
N SER A 56 -5.45 -1.37 -8.41
CA SER A 56 -6.22 -1.47 -9.66
C SER A 56 -5.42 -0.98 -10.87
N MET A 57 -4.64 0.09 -10.75
CA MET A 57 -3.77 0.55 -11.84
C MET A 57 -2.71 -0.49 -12.19
N VAL A 58 -2.02 -1.04 -11.19
CA VAL A 58 -1.01 -2.09 -11.39
C VAL A 58 -1.64 -3.35 -12.00
N ALA A 59 -2.76 -3.82 -11.44
CA ALA A 59 -3.49 -4.98 -11.95
C ALA A 59 -3.90 -4.80 -13.41
N LEU A 60 -4.45 -3.62 -13.76
CA LEU A 60 -4.84 -3.30 -15.14
C LEU A 60 -3.65 -3.33 -16.11
N TYR A 61 -2.48 -2.80 -15.71
CA TYR A 61 -1.27 -2.86 -16.54
C TYR A 61 -0.73 -4.29 -16.75
N LEU A 62 -1.07 -5.22 -15.86
CA LEU A 62 -0.62 -6.62 -15.88
C LEU A 62 -1.71 -7.59 -16.37
N ASP A 63 -2.82 -7.05 -16.90
CA ASP A 63 -3.99 -7.79 -17.39
C ASP A 63 -4.71 -8.63 -16.31
N TYR A 64 -4.73 -8.18 -15.04
CA TYR A 64 -5.55 -8.77 -13.99
C TYR A 64 -6.87 -7.99 -13.87
N GLU A 65 -8.00 -8.64 -14.13
CA GLU A 65 -9.30 -7.93 -14.28
C GLU A 65 -10.12 -7.82 -13.00
N LEU A 66 -9.77 -8.59 -11.96
CA LEU A 66 -10.53 -8.62 -10.70
C LEU A 66 -9.67 -8.08 -9.55
N ILE A 67 -10.17 -7.06 -8.85
CA ILE A 67 -9.54 -6.49 -7.65
C ILE A 67 -10.19 -7.02 -6.38
N ASN A 68 -9.39 -7.27 -5.35
CA ASN A 68 -9.89 -7.57 -4.02
C ASN A 68 -10.26 -6.27 -3.29
N THR A 69 -11.53 -6.13 -2.92
CA THR A 69 -12.04 -4.95 -2.20
C THR A 69 -12.10 -5.16 -0.69
N GLN A 70 -11.60 -6.29 -0.19
CA GLN A 70 -11.55 -6.64 1.23
C GLN A 70 -10.13 -6.46 1.77
N LYS A 71 -10.02 -6.19 3.08
CA LYS A 71 -8.74 -5.94 3.77
C LYS A 71 -7.79 -7.15 3.80
N HIS A 72 -8.29 -8.35 3.53
CA HIS A 72 -7.54 -9.60 3.62
C HIS A 72 -7.61 -10.38 2.31
N GLY A 73 -6.51 -11.03 1.94
CA GLY A 73 -6.36 -11.80 0.71
C GLY A 73 -5.21 -11.27 -0.14
N LEU A 74 -5.14 -11.75 -1.39
CA LEU A 74 -4.27 -11.22 -2.43
C LEU A 74 -4.99 -10.06 -3.14
N ASP A 75 -4.22 -9.16 -3.75
CA ASP A 75 -4.72 -7.87 -4.21
C ASP A 75 -5.54 -7.97 -5.51
N ALA A 76 -5.15 -8.85 -6.46
CA ALA A 76 -5.90 -9.05 -7.70
C ALA A 76 -5.91 -10.50 -8.19
N LYS A 77 -6.80 -10.79 -9.15
CA LYS A 77 -6.96 -12.11 -9.79
C LYS A 77 -7.31 -11.96 -11.28
N ARG A 78 -6.82 -12.88 -12.11
CA ARG A 78 -7.32 -13.03 -13.49
C ARG A 78 -8.75 -13.57 -13.49
N SER A 79 -9.55 -13.10 -14.43
CA SER A 79 -10.93 -13.56 -14.59
C SER A 79 -11.03 -14.97 -15.19
N SER A 80 -10.11 -15.31 -16.10
CA SER A 80 -10.12 -16.56 -16.87
C SER A 80 -9.26 -17.69 -16.29
N SER A 81 -8.39 -17.40 -15.31
CA SER A 81 -7.50 -18.39 -14.69
C SER A 81 -7.45 -18.24 -13.18
N ASP A 82 -6.89 -19.25 -12.51
CA ASP A 82 -6.69 -19.23 -11.06
C ASP A 82 -5.31 -18.64 -10.69
N GLU A 83 -4.96 -17.54 -11.36
CA GLU A 83 -3.76 -16.76 -11.11
C GLU A 83 -4.11 -15.52 -10.28
N PHE A 84 -3.31 -15.30 -9.26
CA PHE A 84 -3.47 -14.22 -8.30
C PHE A 84 -2.22 -13.33 -8.30
N LEU A 85 -2.43 -12.09 -7.89
CA LEU A 85 -1.41 -11.06 -7.83
C LEU A 85 -1.41 -10.46 -6.43
N GLU A 86 -0.25 -10.49 -5.79
CA GLU A 86 0.05 -9.57 -4.69
C GLU A 86 0.79 -8.37 -5.26
N ILE A 87 0.43 -7.18 -4.80
CA ILE A 87 1.00 -5.91 -5.19
C ILE A 87 1.68 -5.30 -3.96
N LYS A 88 2.89 -4.78 -4.20
CA LYS A 88 3.60 -3.93 -3.24
C LYS A 88 3.90 -2.61 -3.89
N GLN A 89 3.71 -1.54 -3.15
CA GLN A 89 3.89 -0.19 -3.65
C GLN A 89 5.08 0.45 -2.95
N VAL A 90 5.96 1.07 -3.73
CA VAL A 90 7.15 1.76 -3.20
C VAL A 90 7.28 3.15 -3.81
N SER A 91 7.86 4.07 -3.04
CA SER A 91 8.19 5.41 -3.54
C SER A 91 9.56 5.42 -4.20
N PHE A 92 9.64 5.98 -5.39
CA PHE A 92 10.90 6.22 -6.10
C PHE A 92 11.88 7.08 -5.28
N GLN A 93 11.36 7.97 -4.44
CA GLN A 93 12.15 8.89 -3.62
C GLN A 93 12.70 8.21 -2.35
N SER A 94 12.26 6.99 -2.04
CA SER A 94 12.76 6.25 -0.88
C SER A 94 14.19 5.77 -1.10
N LYS A 95 15.05 5.94 -0.08
CA LYS A 95 16.44 5.46 -0.11
C LYS A 95 16.55 3.93 -0.16
N THR A 96 15.54 3.24 0.36
CA THR A 96 15.46 1.77 0.42
C THR A 96 14.02 1.34 0.18
N TRP A 97 13.84 0.21 -0.52
CA TRP A 97 12.55 -0.44 -0.70
C TRP A 97 12.50 -1.71 0.14
N SER A 98 11.44 -1.84 0.92
CA SER A 98 11.17 -3.02 1.73
C SER A 98 9.68 -3.30 1.70
N ALA A 99 9.30 -4.58 1.60
CA ALA A 99 7.93 -5.01 1.74
C ALA A 99 7.74 -5.66 3.11
N THR A 100 6.77 -5.17 3.88
CA THR A 100 6.32 -5.85 5.10
C THR A 100 5.02 -6.57 4.78
N PHE A 101 5.03 -7.89 4.94
CA PHE A 101 3.80 -8.68 4.90
C PHE A 101 3.21 -8.71 6.30
N ASN A 102 2.32 -7.75 6.58
CA ASN A 102 1.57 -7.73 7.83
C ASN A 102 0.66 -8.96 7.91
N ASP A 103 0.36 -9.38 9.14
CA ASP A 103 -0.51 -10.51 9.44
C ASP A 103 -0.09 -11.82 8.74
N THR A 104 1.23 -12.05 8.65
CA THR A 104 1.78 -13.25 8.02
C THR A 104 1.45 -14.48 8.86
N THR A 105 0.53 -15.30 8.34
CA THR A 105 0.25 -16.66 8.82
C THR A 105 1.05 -17.68 8.02
N LEU A 106 1.16 -18.91 8.53
CA LEU A 106 1.73 -20.02 7.77
C LEU A 106 0.94 -20.31 6.48
N GLU A 107 -0.36 -20.06 6.48
CA GLU A 107 -1.21 -20.18 5.29
C GLU A 107 -0.83 -19.14 4.24
N LYS A 108 -0.77 -17.86 4.62
CA LYS A 108 -0.37 -16.77 3.72
C LYS A 108 1.02 -17.00 3.14
N ALA A 109 1.94 -17.50 3.97
CA ALA A 109 3.27 -17.90 3.52
C ALA A 109 3.25 -18.99 2.44
N LYS A 110 2.41 -20.03 2.61
CA LYS A 110 2.26 -21.09 1.61
C LYS A 110 1.67 -20.55 0.30
N VAL A 111 0.74 -19.60 0.38
CA VAL A 111 0.15 -18.94 -0.79
C VAL A 111 1.22 -18.19 -1.60
N PHE A 112 2.16 -17.50 -0.95
CA PHE A 112 3.28 -16.83 -1.65
C PHE A 112 4.28 -17.78 -2.30
N CYS A 113 4.36 -19.02 -1.84
CA CYS A 113 5.18 -20.07 -2.45
C CYS A 113 4.44 -20.84 -3.55
N ASP A 114 3.15 -20.60 -3.75
CA ASP A 114 2.34 -21.28 -4.76
C ASP A 114 2.57 -20.67 -6.15
N ILE A 115 2.61 -21.53 -7.18
CA ILE A 115 2.81 -21.12 -8.59
C ILE A 115 1.69 -20.21 -9.11
N LYS A 116 0.53 -20.23 -8.45
CA LYS A 116 -0.62 -19.38 -8.78
C LYS A 116 -0.43 -17.93 -8.35
N THR A 117 0.53 -17.63 -7.49
CA THR A 117 0.74 -16.29 -6.94
C THR A 117 1.91 -15.60 -7.63
N THR A 118 1.67 -14.44 -8.20
CA THR A 118 2.71 -13.53 -8.70
C THR A 118 2.85 -12.35 -7.74
N LEU A 119 4.08 -11.86 -7.52
CA LEU A 119 4.32 -10.60 -6.83
C LEU A 119 4.66 -9.52 -7.86
N ALA A 120 3.97 -8.38 -7.78
CA ALA A 120 4.32 -7.17 -8.50
C ALA A 120 4.74 -6.06 -7.53
N VAL A 121 5.72 -5.27 -7.94
CA VAL A 121 6.14 -4.06 -7.25
C VAL A 121 5.90 -2.85 -8.15
N GLY A 122 4.99 -1.97 -7.73
CA GLY A 122 4.74 -0.68 -8.38
C GLY A 122 5.61 0.43 -7.78
N VAL A 123 6.39 1.09 -8.63
CA VAL A 123 7.28 2.21 -8.22
C VAL A 123 6.66 3.54 -8.61
N TRP A 124 6.41 4.40 -7.63
CA TRP A 124 5.66 5.65 -7.80
C TRP A 124 6.53 6.89 -7.52
N ASN A 125 6.45 7.92 -8.35
CA ASN A 125 7.15 9.20 -8.09
C ASN A 125 6.34 10.14 -7.18
N ASN A 126 5.02 9.96 -7.15
CA ASN A 126 4.07 10.76 -6.36
C ASN A 126 2.73 9.99 -6.29
N ILE A 127 1.63 10.67 -5.94
CA ILE A 127 0.35 10.00 -5.68
C ILE A 127 -0.19 9.18 -6.87
N SER A 128 -0.02 9.66 -8.11
CA SER A 128 -0.65 9.08 -9.31
C SER A 128 0.32 8.65 -10.41
N ASN A 129 1.61 9.00 -10.32
CA ASN A 129 2.59 8.70 -11.36
C ASN A 129 3.30 7.37 -11.11
N LEU A 130 2.81 6.30 -11.74
CA LEU A 130 3.48 4.99 -11.80
C LEU A 130 4.62 5.07 -12.83
N LEU A 131 5.86 4.90 -12.36
CA LEU A 131 7.05 4.96 -13.21
C LEU A 131 7.38 3.62 -13.86
N SER A 132 7.31 2.55 -13.06
CA SER A 132 7.75 1.22 -13.49
C SER A 132 7.10 0.13 -12.67
N LEU A 133 6.98 -1.04 -13.28
CA LEU A 133 6.50 -2.27 -12.67
C LEU A 133 7.63 -3.30 -12.69
N PHE A 134 7.87 -3.94 -11.56
CA PHE A 134 8.69 -5.15 -11.48
C PHE A 134 7.78 -6.32 -11.18
N MET A 135 7.81 -7.34 -12.01
CA MET A 135 7.14 -8.60 -11.74
C MET A 135 8.18 -9.66 -11.44
N GLU A 136 7.88 -10.46 -10.43
CA GLU A 136 8.69 -11.61 -10.09
C GLU A 136 7.82 -12.86 -10.19
N SER A 137 7.92 -13.51 -11.36
CA SER A 137 7.37 -14.85 -11.54
C SER A 137 8.42 -15.84 -11.04
N THR A 138 8.11 -16.50 -9.92
CA THR A 138 8.92 -17.59 -9.34
C THR A 138 10.34 -17.21 -8.88
N LEU A 139 10.46 -16.32 -7.89
CA LEU A 139 11.52 -16.52 -6.91
C LEU A 139 11.08 -17.63 -5.95
N LYS A 140 11.91 -18.66 -5.82
CA LYS A 140 11.99 -19.40 -4.55
C LYS A 140 12.31 -18.35 -3.51
N TRP A 141 11.29 -17.86 -2.81
CA TRP A 141 11.52 -17.16 -1.57
C TRP A 141 12.28 -18.14 -0.67
N ASP A 142 13.55 -17.85 -0.41
CA ASP A 142 14.18 -18.35 0.81
C ASP A 142 13.42 -17.67 1.93
N CYS A 143 12.25 -18.23 2.28
CA CYS A 143 11.51 -17.81 3.45
C CYS A 143 12.38 -18.18 4.65
N ILE A 144 13.28 -17.26 5.02
CA ILE A 144 14.07 -17.36 6.24
C ILE A 144 13.10 -17.10 7.39
N TRP A 145 12.42 -18.17 7.81
CA TRP A 145 11.59 -18.19 9.00
C TRP A 145 12.49 -18.17 10.23
N ASN A 146 12.89 -16.98 10.66
CA ASN A 146 13.40 -16.83 12.01
C ASN A 146 12.21 -16.93 12.96
N LYS A 147 12.03 -18.10 13.58
CA LYS A 147 11.24 -18.22 14.81
C LYS A 147 11.85 -17.25 15.82
N LYS A 148 11.15 -16.16 16.11
CA LYS A 148 11.32 -15.47 17.39
C LYS A 148 10.54 -16.23 18.45
#